data_AF-A0A3M9XTM1-F1
#
_entry.id   AF-A0A3M9XTM1-F1
#
_cell.length_a   1.000
_cell.length_b   1.000
_cell.length_c   1.000
_cell.angle_alpha   90.00
_cell.angle_beta   90.00
_cell.angle_gamma   90.00
#
_symmetry.space_group_name_H-M   'P 1'
#
loop_
_entity.id
_entity.type
_entity.pdbx_description
1 polymer ?
#
loop_
_entity_poly.entity_id
_entity_poly.type
_entity_poly.pdbx_seq_one_letter_code
_entity_poly.pdbx_strand_id
1 'polypeptide(L)' 'MNAKSVNSTALAASRLEALKAAAVALTLGFGLVWLAGFAYPESVHDAAHDTRHALSFPCH' A
#
# COMPACT_ATOMS: atom_id res chain seq x y z
N MET A 1 -30.15 -24.31 -13.63
CA MET A 1 -30.30 -22.95 -13.06
C MET A 1 -29.13 -22.53 -12.15
N ASN A 2 -27.88 -23.03 -12.33
CA ASN A 2 -26.82 -22.84 -11.31
C ASN A 2 -25.61 -21.97 -11.72
N ALA A 3 -25.43 -21.64 -13.01
CA ALA A 3 -24.22 -20.94 -13.47
C ALA A 3 -24.11 -19.50 -12.94
N LYS A 4 -25.23 -18.77 -12.87
CA LYS A 4 -25.24 -17.36 -12.43
C LYS A 4 -24.82 -17.21 -10.96
N SER A 5 -25.21 -18.15 -10.10
CA SER A 5 -24.86 -18.15 -8.67
C SER A 5 -23.38 -18.43 -8.42
N VAL A 6 -22.77 -19.38 -9.16
CA VAL A 6 -21.34 -19.72 -9.05
C VAL A 6 -20.45 -18.56 -9.49
N ASN A 7 -20.83 -17.86 -10.56
CA ASN A 7 -20.11 -16.67 -11.02
C ASN A 7 -20.22 -15.49 -10.02
N SER A 8 -21.37 -15.33 -9.36
CA SER A 8 -21.56 -14.29 -8.34
C SER A 8 -20.73 -14.57 -7.09
N THR A 9 -20.63 -15.81 -6.63
CA THR A 9 -19.79 -16.19 -5.48
C THR A 9 -18.30 -16.05 -5.77
N ALA A 10 -17.86 -16.42 -6.98
CA ALA A 10 -16.47 -16.26 -7.39
C ALA A 10 -16.06 -14.78 -7.50
N LEU A 11 -16.94 -13.92 -8.04
CA LEU A 11 -16.72 -12.47 -8.09
C LEU A 11 -16.72 -11.81 -6.71
N ALA A 12 -17.55 -12.28 -5.78
CA ALA A 12 -17.55 -11.81 -4.40
C ALA A 12 -16.24 -12.17 -3.68
N ALA A 13 -15.75 -13.41 -3.88
CA ALA A 13 -14.48 -13.86 -3.32
C ALA A 13 -13.29 -13.06 -3.86
N SER A 14 -13.23 -12.81 -5.18
CA SER A 14 -12.14 -12.02 -5.77
C SER A 14 -12.15 -10.55 -5.32
N ARG A 15 -13.33 -9.94 -5.14
CA ARG A 15 -13.47 -8.60 -4.57
C ARG A 15 -13.02 -8.53 -3.12
N LEU A 16 -13.33 -9.55 -2.31
CA LEU A 16 -12.90 -9.60 -0.92
C LEU A 16 -11.37 -9.69 -0.81
N GLU A 17 -10.73 -10.49 -1.66
CA GLU A 17 -9.26 -10.55 -1.72
C GLU A 17 -8.65 -9.23 -2.18
N ALA A 18 -9.24 -8.56 -3.18
CA ALA A 18 -8.81 -7.24 -3.60
C ALA A 18 -8.94 -6.18 -2.48
N LEU A 19 -10.04 -6.22 -1.71
CA LEU A 19 -10.24 -5.33 -0.57
C LEU A 19 -9.26 -5.62 0.58
N LYS A 20 -8.94 -6.89 0.84
CA LYS A 20 -7.88 -7.26 1.81
C LYS A 20 -6.54 -6.70 1.38
N ALA A 21 -6.16 -6.88 0.12
CA ALA A 21 -4.91 -6.34 -0.42
C ALA A 21 -4.88 -4.81 -0.34
N ALA A 22 -5.98 -4.14 -0.70
CA ALA A 22 -6.12 -2.69 -0.61
C ALA A 22 -6.03 -2.19 0.85
N ALA A 23 -6.65 -2.89 1.80
CA ALA A 23 -6.58 -2.55 3.21
C ALA A 23 -5.15 -2.62 3.74
N VAL A 24 -4.42 -3.70 3.42
CA VAL A 24 -3.00 -3.84 3.80
C VAL A 24 -2.16 -2.73 3.16
N ALA A 25 -2.34 -2.47 1.87
CA ALA A 25 -1.62 -1.41 1.17
C ALA A 25 -1.90 -0.02 1.77
N LEU A 26 -3.16 0.28 2.12
CA LEU A 26 -3.53 1.53 2.78
C LEU A 26 -2.95 1.64 4.18
N THR A 27 -2.98 0.59 4.98
CA THR A 27 -2.38 0.60 6.33
C THR A 27 -0.87 0.84 6.25
N LEU A 28 -0.18 0.16 5.33
CA LEU A 28 1.26 0.38 5.13
C LEU A 28 1.57 1.77 4.58
N GLY A 29 0.85 2.22 3.56
CA GLY A 29 1.03 3.55 2.97
C GLY A 29 0.77 4.67 3.97
N PHE A 30 -0.32 4.56 4.75
CA PHE A 30 -0.63 5.52 5.81
C PHE A 30 0.44 5.51 6.91
N GLY A 31 0.89 4.33 7.33
CA GLY A 31 1.99 4.19 8.30
C GLY A 31 3.29 4.85 7.81
N LEU A 32 3.66 4.65 6.55
CA LEU A 32 4.84 5.29 5.95
C LEU A 32 4.75 6.81 5.97
N VAL A 33 3.61 7.38 5.56
CA VAL A 33 3.40 8.84 5.57
C VAL A 33 3.41 9.40 6.99
N TRP A 34 2.72 8.73 7.92
CA TRP A 34 2.65 9.17 9.32
C TRP A 34 4.03 9.11 10.00
N LEU A 35 4.75 8.00 9.86
CA LEU A 35 6.06 7.82 10.47
C LEU A 35 7.10 8.78 9.88
N ALA A 36 7.12 8.97 8.56
CA ALA A 36 8.04 9.94 7.95
C ALA A 36 7.68 11.39 8.32
N GLY A 37 6.39 11.74 8.36
CA GLY A 37 5.92 13.11 8.62
C GLY A 37 5.96 13.54 10.09
N PHE A 38 5.80 12.60 11.03
CA PHE A 38 5.74 12.87 12.48
C PHE A 38 6.79 12.12 13.29
N ALA A 39 7.87 11.64 12.65
CA ALA A 39 9.00 11.06 13.38
C ALA A 39 9.61 12.12 14.32
N TYR A 40 9.64 11.79 15.61
CA TYR A 40 10.46 12.49 16.60
C TYR A 40 11.97 12.40 16.30
N PRO A 41 12.53 11.24 15.92
CA PRO A 41 13.94 11.15 15.56
C PRO A 41 14.16 11.71 14.14
N GLU A 42 14.98 12.76 14.06
CA GLU A 42 15.37 13.44 12.82
C GLU A 42 15.95 12.45 11.79
N SER A 43 16.68 11.44 12.25
CA SER A 43 17.27 10.39 11.40
C SER A 43 16.25 9.62 10.54
N VAL A 44 15.02 9.41 11.03
CA VAL A 44 13.98 8.70 10.26
C VAL A 44 13.36 9.60 9.21
N HIS A 45 13.19 10.89 9.53
CA HIS A 45 12.72 11.90 8.58
C HIS A 45 13.76 12.13 7.47
N ASP A 46 15.02 12.30 7.85
CA ASP A 46 16.13 12.51 6.93
C ASP A 46 16.35 11.29 6.03
N ALA A 47 16.29 10.07 6.58
CA ALA A 47 16.38 8.85 5.78
C ALA A 47 15.25 8.74 4.73
N ALA A 48 14.02 9.15 5.08
CA ALA A 48 12.90 9.18 4.14
C ALA A 48 13.12 10.23 3.04
N HIS A 49 13.66 11.41 3.40
CA HIS A 49 14.01 12.46 2.46
C HIS A 49 15.14 12.04 1.50
N ASP A 50 16.19 11.41 2.03
CA ASP A 50 17.32 10.87 1.28
C ASP A 50 16.90 9.73 0.34
N THR A 51 15.99 8.86 0.79
CA THR A 51 15.43 7.80 -0.06
C THR A 51 14.68 8.39 -1.24
N ARG A 52 13.90 9.47 -1.07
CA ARG A 52 13.23 10.15 -2.19
C ARG A 52 14.26 10.72 -3.19
N HIS A 53 15.36 11.28 -2.71
CA HIS A 53 16.45 11.76 -3.58
C HIS A 53 17.12 10.60 -4.31
N ALA A 54 17.45 9.51 -3.60
CA ALA A 54 18.06 8.30 -4.17
C ALA A 54 17.15 7.56 -5.18
N LEU A 55 15.84 7.57 -4.97
CA LEU A 55 14.86 7.01 -5.92
C LEU A 55 14.67 7.92 -7.15
N SER A 56 15.01 9.20 -7.03
CA SER A 56 15.03 10.15 -8.15
C SER A 56 16.40 10.19 -8.85
N PHE A 57 17.38 9.37 -8.44
CA PHE A 57 18.67 9.28 -9.12
C PHE A 57 18.53 8.50 -10.43
N PRO A 58 19.09 9.02 -11.53
CA PRO A 58 18.90 8.44 -12.84
C PRO A 58 19.67 7.12 -12.97
N CYS A 59 19.09 6.20 -13.75
CA CYS A 59 19.81 5.00 -14.21
C CYS A 59 20.94 5.34 -15.20
N HIS A 60 21.01 6.61 -15.65
CA HIS A 60 22.08 7.24 -16.40
C HIS A 60 21.94 8.76 -16.33
#